data_AF-A0A7C6WNJ2-F1
#
_entry.id   AF-A0A7C6WNJ2-F1
#
_cell.length_a   1.000
_cell.length_b   1.000
_cell.length_c   1.000
_cell.angle_alpha   90.00
_cell.angle_beta   90.00
_cell.angle_gamma   90.00
#
_symmetry.space_group_name_H-M   'P 1'
#
loop_
_entity.id
_entity.type
_entity.pdbx_description
1 polymer ?
#
loop_
_entity_poly.entity_id
_entity_poly.type
_entity_poly.pdbx_seq_one_letter_code
_entity_poly.pdbx_strand_id
1 'polypeptide(L)'
;GMNLKSILKCKAMEDAFYLQLKVNAQMSDGKQITEYPPETFDLPEGTDKTNMLTAFVDLYGYYQQLALYNFDEAEKRLIKMEEQLASYKLAIMNMIILERLFFNLLQHKPLEEIAVLYNRYRTAIKISKTNISMQRIGYIYETYLSEEEKRDIMTLIKKKRPKKWKETDQDKLYGDFLKVARDYPVAGEADMFVDIVEYLREMKKEAAEDLSLELKSDEFTDITTEL
;
A
#
# COMPACT_ATOMS: atom_id res chain seq x y z
N GLY A 1 11.29 13.54 -23.36
CA GLY A 1 11.80 12.91 -24.58
C GLY A 1 11.16 11.57 -24.90
N MET A 2 11.24 10.57 -24.01
CA MET A 2 10.67 9.23 -24.24
C MET A 2 9.13 9.19 -24.29
N ASN A 3 8.43 9.97 -23.46
CA ASN A 3 6.96 9.99 -23.46
C ASN A 3 6.39 10.48 -24.80
N LEU A 4 6.96 11.55 -25.36
CA LEU A 4 6.57 12.06 -26.68
C LEU A 4 6.74 10.99 -27.78
N LYS A 5 7.82 10.20 -27.73
CA LYS A 5 8.03 9.08 -28.68
C LYS A 5 7.02 7.93 -28.49
N SER A 6 6.54 7.68 -27.28
CA SER A 6 5.51 6.65 -27.03
C SER A 6 4.11 7.12 -27.44
N ILE A 7 3.77 8.38 -27.14
CA ILE A 7 2.49 9.00 -27.51
C ILE A 7 2.29 8.98 -29.03
N LEU A 8 3.33 9.29 -29.79
CA LEU A 8 3.27 9.30 -31.26
C LEU A 8 3.14 7.91 -31.91
N LYS A 9 3.27 6.81 -31.14
CA LYS A 9 3.26 5.44 -31.69
C LYS A 9 1.90 4.76 -31.66
N CYS A 10 1.04 5.09 -30.70
CA CYS A 10 -0.21 4.36 -30.49
C CYS A 10 -1.22 5.24 -29.74
N LYS A 11 -2.47 5.22 -30.21
CA LYS A 11 -3.57 5.98 -29.63
C LYS A 11 -3.80 5.66 -28.15
N ALA A 12 -3.70 4.39 -27.76
CA ALA A 12 -3.82 3.98 -26.36
C ALA A 12 -2.77 4.63 -25.43
N MET A 13 -1.56 4.90 -25.93
CA MET A 13 -0.50 5.56 -25.15
C MET A 13 -0.75 7.07 -25.01
N GLU A 14 -1.28 7.70 -26.06
CA GLU A 14 -1.75 9.08 -26.01
C GLU A 14 -2.87 9.23 -24.98
N ASP A 15 -3.87 8.35 -25.03
CA ASP A 15 -5.03 8.38 -24.13
C ASP A 15 -4.60 8.09 -22.69
N ALA A 16 -3.72 7.12 -22.45
CA ALA A 16 -3.16 6.84 -21.13
C ALA A 16 -2.37 8.03 -20.56
N PHE A 17 -1.60 8.73 -21.39
CA PHE A 17 -0.88 9.93 -20.96
C PHE A 17 -1.82 11.10 -20.66
N TYR A 18 -2.81 11.33 -21.50
CA TYR A 18 -3.84 12.35 -21.26
C TYR A 18 -4.60 12.07 -19.97
N LEU A 19 -4.98 10.81 -19.73
CA LEU A 19 -5.65 10.39 -18.51
C LEU A 19 -4.78 10.68 -17.28
N GLN A 20 -3.49 10.33 -17.29
CA GLN A 20 -2.58 10.63 -16.18
C GLN A 20 -2.52 12.14 -15.87
N LEU A 21 -2.40 12.99 -16.89
CA LEU A 21 -2.38 14.44 -16.71
C LEU A 21 -3.71 14.95 -16.14
N LYS A 22 -4.83 14.46 -16.67
CA LYS A 22 -6.17 14.84 -16.21
C LYS A 22 -6.40 14.42 -14.76
N VAL A 23 -6.06 13.18 -14.41
CA VAL A 23 -6.22 12.65 -13.05
C VAL A 23 -5.33 13.42 -12.09
N ASN A 24 -4.05 13.62 -12.44
CA ASN A 24 -3.14 14.38 -11.58
C ASN A 24 -3.61 15.82 -11.35
N ALA A 25 -4.05 16.54 -12.39
CA ALA A 25 -4.57 17.90 -12.23
C ALA A 25 -5.81 17.94 -11.33
N GLN A 26 -6.77 17.04 -11.58
CA GLN A 26 -8.01 16.99 -10.81
C GLN A 26 -7.78 16.56 -9.35
N MET A 27 -6.91 15.60 -9.10
CA MET A 27 -6.54 15.19 -7.73
C MET A 27 -5.72 16.26 -7.01
N SER A 28 -4.89 17.04 -7.73
CA SER A 28 -4.26 18.23 -7.16
C SER A 28 -5.29 19.28 -6.74
N ASP A 29 -6.40 19.40 -7.45
CA ASP A 29 -7.54 20.24 -7.07
C ASP A 29 -8.47 19.61 -5.99
N GLY A 30 -8.09 18.44 -5.44
CA GLY A 30 -8.80 17.77 -4.35
C GLY A 30 -9.85 16.75 -4.77
N LYS A 31 -10.00 16.47 -6.07
CA LYS A 31 -10.88 15.39 -6.53
C LYS A 31 -10.38 14.03 -6.01
N GLN A 32 -11.25 13.24 -5.42
CA GLN A 32 -10.94 11.91 -4.92
C GLN A 32 -10.90 10.89 -6.06
N ILE A 33 -10.04 9.87 -5.93
CA ILE A 33 -9.94 8.80 -6.94
C ILE A 33 -11.23 7.96 -7.04
N THR A 34 -12.01 7.92 -5.97
CA THR A 34 -13.30 7.22 -5.89
C THR A 34 -14.41 7.92 -6.67
N GLU A 35 -14.23 9.19 -7.05
CA GLU A 35 -15.15 9.96 -7.88
C GLU A 35 -14.99 9.69 -9.39
N TYR A 36 -14.03 8.86 -9.79
CA TYR A 36 -13.92 8.41 -11.17
C TYR A 36 -14.81 7.18 -11.39
N PRO A 37 -15.53 7.08 -12.54
CA PRO A 37 -16.20 5.85 -12.92
C PRO A 37 -15.25 4.65 -12.88
N PRO A 38 -15.66 3.45 -12.43
CA PRO A 38 -14.79 2.27 -12.31
C PRO A 38 -14.04 1.92 -13.60
N GLU A 39 -14.68 2.10 -14.75
CA GLU A 39 -14.14 1.83 -16.08
C GLU A 39 -13.09 2.85 -16.54
N THR A 40 -12.92 3.96 -15.81
CA THR A 40 -11.97 5.04 -16.17
C THR A 40 -10.54 4.52 -16.33
N PHE A 41 -10.17 3.54 -15.51
CA PHE A 41 -8.81 2.99 -15.46
C PHE A 41 -8.69 1.66 -16.19
N ASP A 42 -9.70 1.25 -16.95
CA ASP A 42 -9.64 0.04 -17.74
C ASP A 42 -8.96 0.31 -19.09
N LEU A 43 -7.92 -0.48 -19.37
CA LEU A 43 -7.19 -0.38 -20.62
C LEU A 43 -7.89 -1.17 -21.73
N PRO A 44 -7.94 -0.65 -22.98
CA PRO A 44 -8.47 -1.39 -24.12
C PRO A 44 -7.79 -2.74 -24.32
N GLU A 45 -8.53 -3.72 -24.83
CA GLU A 45 -7.99 -5.03 -25.15
C GLU A 45 -6.80 -4.94 -26.13
N GLY A 46 -5.77 -5.75 -25.91
CA GLY A 46 -4.55 -5.76 -26.72
C GLY A 46 -3.57 -4.61 -26.42
N THR A 47 -3.88 -3.71 -25.48
CA THR A 47 -2.95 -2.66 -25.05
C THR A 47 -1.73 -3.28 -24.36
N ASP A 48 -0.52 -2.82 -24.72
CA ASP A 48 0.71 -3.16 -24.00
C ASP A 48 0.67 -2.56 -22.59
N LYS A 49 0.41 -3.40 -21.58
CA LYS A 49 0.32 -3.02 -20.17
C LYS A 49 1.69 -2.80 -19.51
N THR A 50 2.77 -3.27 -20.14
CA THR A 50 4.14 -3.18 -19.61
C THR A 50 4.79 -1.82 -19.87
N ASN A 51 4.20 -1.03 -20.77
CA ASN A 51 4.61 0.34 -21.00
C ASN A 51 4.38 1.19 -19.76
N MET A 52 5.32 2.10 -19.48
CA MET A 52 5.23 2.98 -18.32
C MET A 52 3.91 3.74 -18.24
N LEU A 53 3.37 4.23 -19.36
CA LEU A 53 2.16 5.05 -19.34
C LEU A 53 0.92 4.22 -18.99
N THR A 54 0.75 3.07 -19.61
CA THR A 54 -0.39 2.17 -19.38
C THR A 54 -0.30 1.49 -18.01
N ALA A 55 0.92 1.14 -17.57
CA ALA A 55 1.14 0.62 -16.22
C ALA A 55 0.69 1.59 -15.12
N PHE A 56 0.89 2.90 -15.31
CA PHE A 56 0.38 3.90 -14.36
C PHE A 56 -1.15 3.98 -14.35
N VAL A 57 -1.81 3.73 -15.48
CA VAL A 57 -3.28 3.64 -15.53
C VAL A 57 -3.77 2.43 -14.74
N ASP A 58 -3.13 1.26 -14.91
CA ASP A 58 -3.45 0.08 -14.11
C ASP A 58 -3.21 0.32 -12.61
N LEU A 59 -2.13 1.05 -12.24
CA LEU A 59 -1.88 1.47 -10.85
C LEU A 59 -2.95 2.42 -10.31
N TYR A 60 -3.50 3.35 -11.11
CA TYR A 60 -4.64 4.16 -10.66
C TYR A 60 -5.87 3.30 -10.40
N GLY A 61 -6.15 2.33 -11.27
CA GLY A 61 -7.24 1.37 -11.03
C GLY A 61 -7.02 0.55 -9.75
N TYR A 62 -5.78 0.16 -9.46
CA TYR A 62 -5.40 -0.45 -8.18
C TYR A 62 -5.68 0.47 -6.98
N TYR A 63 -5.21 1.72 -7.02
CA TYR A 63 -5.41 2.68 -5.94
C TYR A 63 -6.88 3.04 -5.74
N GLN A 64 -7.67 3.09 -6.81
CA GLN A 64 -9.11 3.29 -6.72
C GLN A 64 -9.77 2.16 -5.93
N GLN A 65 -9.40 0.90 -6.18
CA GLN A 65 -9.95 -0.23 -5.42
C GLN A 65 -9.53 -0.18 -3.94
N LEU A 66 -8.31 0.25 -3.63
CA LEU A 66 -7.90 0.48 -2.25
C LEU A 66 -8.72 1.57 -1.56
N ALA A 67 -8.96 2.70 -2.26
CA ALA A 67 -9.74 3.82 -1.75
C ALA A 67 -11.23 3.49 -1.57
N LEU A 68 -11.73 2.47 -2.29
CA LEU A 68 -13.06 1.89 -2.10
C LEU A 68 -13.08 0.77 -1.05
N TYR A 69 -11.95 0.51 -0.37
CA TYR A 69 -11.74 -0.59 0.55
C TYR A 69 -12.00 -1.99 -0.04
N ASN A 70 -11.96 -2.12 -1.36
CA ASN A 70 -12.09 -3.39 -2.09
C ASN A 70 -10.73 -4.10 -2.16
N PHE A 71 -10.18 -4.50 -1.00
CA PHE A 71 -8.85 -5.09 -0.91
C PHE A 71 -8.67 -6.34 -1.77
N ASP A 72 -9.69 -7.19 -1.88
CA ASP A 72 -9.65 -8.38 -2.74
C ASP A 72 -9.47 -8.03 -4.23
N GLU A 73 -10.15 -6.99 -4.71
CA GLU A 73 -10.03 -6.58 -6.11
C GLU A 73 -8.74 -5.82 -6.38
N ALA A 74 -8.29 -5.01 -5.42
CA ALA A 74 -6.98 -4.39 -5.46
C ALA A 74 -5.86 -5.46 -5.51
N GLU A 75 -5.94 -6.52 -4.70
CA GLU A 75 -4.97 -7.60 -4.74
C GLU A 75 -5.00 -8.36 -6.07
N LYS A 76 -6.18 -8.68 -6.61
CA LYS A 76 -6.30 -9.33 -7.92
C LYS A 76 -5.65 -8.48 -9.02
N ARG A 77 -5.85 -7.16 -9.00
CA ARG A 77 -5.16 -6.24 -9.94
C ARG A 77 -3.64 -6.28 -9.73
N LEU A 78 -3.17 -6.30 -8.49
CA LEU A 78 -1.75 -6.39 -8.18
C LEU A 78 -1.11 -7.70 -8.65
N ILE A 79 -1.76 -8.85 -8.41
CA ILE A 79 -1.31 -10.17 -8.89
C ILE A 79 -1.15 -10.17 -10.41
N LYS A 80 -2.15 -9.64 -11.14
CA LYS A 80 -2.06 -9.51 -12.61
C LYS A 80 -0.88 -8.66 -13.07
N MET A 81 -0.54 -7.61 -12.32
CA MET A 81 0.66 -6.82 -12.60
C MET A 81 1.93 -7.63 -12.30
N GLU A 82 1.96 -8.43 -11.24
CA GLU A 82 3.12 -9.27 -10.91
C GLU A 82 3.40 -10.39 -11.92
N GLU A 83 2.37 -10.92 -12.58
CA GLU A 83 2.54 -11.90 -13.68
C GLU A 83 3.44 -11.36 -14.81
N GLN A 84 3.53 -10.04 -14.95
CA GLN A 84 4.34 -9.35 -15.96
C GLN A 84 5.57 -8.63 -15.37
N LEU A 85 5.95 -8.93 -14.12
CA LEU A 85 6.95 -8.18 -13.35
C LEU A 85 8.29 -8.01 -14.10
N ALA A 86 8.76 -9.05 -14.77
CA ALA A 86 10.01 -9.07 -15.53
C ALA A 86 9.98 -8.20 -16.80
N SER A 87 8.80 -7.86 -17.30
CA SER A 87 8.60 -7.03 -18.50
C SER A 87 8.53 -5.54 -18.19
N TYR A 88 8.26 -5.16 -16.93
CA TYR A 88 8.21 -3.76 -16.53
C TYR A 88 9.59 -3.11 -16.44
N LYS A 89 9.60 -1.79 -16.67
CA LYS A 89 10.75 -0.96 -16.29
C LYS A 89 10.94 -0.97 -14.78
N LEU A 90 12.19 -0.83 -14.35
CA LEU A 90 12.61 -0.88 -12.94
C LEU A 90 11.75 -0.03 -11.99
N ALA A 91 11.35 1.18 -12.42
CA ALA A 91 10.52 2.06 -11.59
C ALA A 91 9.14 1.46 -11.29
N ILE A 92 8.44 0.95 -12.30
CA ILE A 92 7.13 0.32 -12.15
C ILE A 92 7.25 -1.00 -11.39
N MET A 93 8.23 -1.83 -11.73
CA MET A 93 8.53 -3.05 -10.99
C MET A 93 8.71 -2.75 -9.50
N ASN A 94 9.44 -1.69 -9.16
CA ASN A 94 9.65 -1.33 -7.76
C ASN A 94 8.37 -0.84 -7.06
N MET A 95 7.46 -0.17 -7.76
CA MET A 95 6.16 0.21 -7.20
C MET A 95 5.31 -1.03 -6.92
N ILE A 96 5.18 -1.94 -7.88
CA ILE A 96 4.40 -3.19 -7.73
C ILE A 96 4.91 -4.00 -6.52
N ILE A 97 6.21 -4.22 -6.40
CA ILE A 97 6.78 -5.00 -5.29
C ILE A 97 6.58 -4.29 -3.94
N LEU A 98 6.61 -2.95 -3.92
CA LEU A 98 6.35 -2.19 -2.71
C LEU A 98 4.88 -2.32 -2.27
N GLU A 99 3.93 -2.29 -3.21
CA GLU A 99 2.51 -2.57 -2.95
C GLU A 99 2.26 -4.03 -2.54
N ARG A 100 3.08 -4.98 -3.01
CA ARG A 100 3.07 -6.36 -2.50
C ARG A 100 3.50 -6.44 -1.04
N LEU A 101 4.51 -5.67 -0.63
CA LEU A 101 4.86 -5.57 0.79
C LEU A 101 3.68 -5.07 1.62
N PHE A 102 2.93 -4.08 1.13
CA PHE A 102 1.72 -3.59 1.81
C PHE A 102 0.71 -4.72 2.03
N PHE A 103 0.36 -5.50 1.01
CA PHE A 103 -0.56 -6.64 1.17
C PHE A 103 -0.02 -7.74 2.08
N ASN A 104 1.28 -8.04 2.00
CA ASN A 104 1.89 -9.05 2.89
C ASN A 104 1.79 -8.65 4.36
N LEU A 105 1.86 -7.34 4.66
CA LEU A 105 1.67 -6.82 6.01
C LEU A 105 0.20 -6.92 6.46
N LEU A 106 -0.75 -6.53 5.61
CA LEU A 106 -2.17 -6.60 5.94
C LEU A 106 -2.66 -8.03 6.17
N GLN A 107 -2.12 -8.98 5.41
CA GLN A 107 -2.52 -10.38 5.46
C GLN A 107 -1.70 -11.21 6.46
N HIS A 108 -0.82 -10.57 7.24
CA HIS A 108 0.07 -11.25 8.18
C HIS A 108 0.79 -12.46 7.56
N LYS A 109 1.36 -12.28 6.35
CA LYS A 109 2.13 -13.32 5.66
C LYS A 109 3.34 -13.76 6.50
N PRO A 110 3.93 -14.95 6.23
CA PRO A 110 5.13 -15.41 6.92
C PRO A 110 6.22 -14.33 6.99
N LEU A 111 6.86 -14.19 8.16
CA LEU A 111 7.82 -13.12 8.42
C LEU A 111 9.02 -13.16 7.47
N GLU A 112 9.39 -14.34 6.96
CA GLU A 112 10.43 -14.52 5.95
C GLU A 112 10.08 -13.82 4.64
N GLU A 113 8.83 -13.93 4.19
CA GLU A 113 8.35 -13.28 2.97
C GLU A 113 8.35 -11.77 3.14
N ILE A 114 7.85 -11.28 4.29
CA ILE A 114 7.88 -9.86 4.64
C ILE A 114 9.33 -9.37 4.73
N ALA A 115 10.23 -10.13 5.35
CA ALA A 115 11.63 -9.75 5.54
C ALA A 115 12.38 -9.60 4.20
N VAL A 116 12.12 -10.47 3.22
CA VAL A 116 12.72 -10.38 1.88
C VAL A 116 12.34 -9.05 1.21
N LEU A 117 11.05 -8.72 1.19
CA LEU A 117 10.55 -7.49 0.58
C LEU A 117 10.98 -6.25 1.37
N TYR A 118 10.82 -6.27 2.69
CA TYR A 118 11.19 -5.16 3.55
C TYR A 118 12.69 -4.87 3.51
N ASN A 119 13.58 -5.87 3.44
CA ASN A 119 15.02 -5.64 3.30
C ASN A 119 15.36 -4.79 2.06
N ARG A 120 14.65 -5.05 0.95
CA ARG A 120 14.85 -4.33 -0.31
C ARG A 120 14.42 -2.86 -0.21
N TYR A 121 13.35 -2.55 0.52
CA TYR A 121 12.75 -1.21 0.52
C TYR A 121 12.89 -0.41 1.81
N ARG A 122 13.33 -1.00 2.93
CA ARG A 122 13.42 -0.31 4.24
C ARG A 122 14.18 1.02 4.18
N THR A 123 15.25 1.08 3.39
CA THR A 123 16.03 2.32 3.23
C THR A 123 15.24 3.35 2.46
N ALA A 124 14.57 2.95 1.38
CA ALA A 124 13.72 3.84 0.58
C ALA A 124 12.54 4.39 1.40
N ILE A 125 11.83 3.54 2.15
CA ILE A 125 10.74 3.94 3.06
C ILE A 125 11.26 4.96 4.08
N LYS A 126 12.41 4.68 4.69
CA LYS A 126 13.00 5.56 5.73
C LYS A 126 13.43 6.94 5.22
N ILE A 127 13.97 7.03 4.00
CA ILE A 127 14.46 8.29 3.44
C ILE A 127 13.35 9.10 2.75
N SER A 128 12.27 8.45 2.30
CA SER A 128 11.21 9.09 1.51
C SER A 128 10.17 9.77 2.38
N LYS A 129 10.61 10.73 3.19
CA LYS A 129 9.80 11.42 4.19
C LYS A 129 8.65 12.25 3.61
N THR A 130 8.73 12.64 2.34
CA THR A 130 7.72 13.46 1.65
C THR A 130 6.85 12.67 0.69
N ASN A 131 7.11 11.36 0.53
CA ASN A 131 6.31 10.50 -0.34
C ASN A 131 5.23 9.84 0.50
N ILE A 132 3.99 10.32 0.37
CA ILE A 132 2.87 9.86 1.21
C ILE A 132 2.55 8.36 1.02
N SER A 133 2.66 7.84 -0.21
CA SER A 133 2.50 6.41 -0.50
C SER A 133 3.50 5.55 0.27
N MET A 134 4.78 5.94 0.28
CA MET A 134 5.81 5.23 1.07
C MET A 134 5.61 5.39 2.58
N GLN A 135 5.18 6.57 3.03
CA GLN A 135 4.89 6.79 4.45
C GLN A 135 3.73 5.91 4.93
N ARG A 136 2.67 5.72 4.12
CA ARG A 136 1.59 4.77 4.43
C ARG A 136 2.13 3.37 4.67
N ILE A 137 3.00 2.86 3.79
CA ILE A 137 3.54 1.50 3.91
C ILE A 137 4.44 1.37 5.15
N GLY A 138 5.24 2.41 5.45
CA GLY A 138 6.00 2.49 6.69
C GLY A 138 5.10 2.49 7.94
N TYR A 139 3.99 3.24 7.89
CA TYR A 139 2.99 3.28 8.95
C TYR A 139 2.39 1.89 9.19
N ILE A 140 1.95 1.21 8.13
CA ILE A 140 1.41 -0.15 8.23
C ILE A 140 2.45 -1.12 8.78
N TYR A 141 3.70 -1.09 8.30
CA TYR A 141 4.77 -1.94 8.85
C TYR A 141 4.95 -1.78 10.36
N GLU A 142 4.96 -0.53 10.84
CA GLU A 142 5.20 -0.24 12.24
C GLU A 142 4.01 -0.56 13.16
N THR A 143 2.79 -0.53 12.61
CA THR A 143 1.56 -0.66 13.39
C THR A 143 0.91 -2.04 13.26
N TYR A 144 0.99 -2.72 12.13
CA TYR A 144 0.39 -4.04 11.94
C TYR A 144 1.24 -5.18 12.50
N LEU A 145 2.53 -4.96 12.70
CA LEU A 145 3.42 -5.93 13.31
C LEU A 145 3.67 -5.58 14.77
N SER A 146 3.68 -6.61 15.62
CA SER A 146 4.17 -6.52 16.98
C SER A 146 5.65 -6.16 17.02
N GLU A 147 6.11 -5.64 18.16
CA GLU A 147 7.52 -5.31 18.36
C GLU A 147 8.43 -6.55 18.26
N GLU A 148 7.93 -7.74 18.58
CA GLU A 148 8.69 -8.98 18.42
C GLU A 148 8.76 -9.43 16.96
N GLU A 149 7.67 -9.40 16.19
CA GLU A 149 7.70 -9.70 14.75
C GLU A 149 8.65 -8.76 14.00
N LYS A 150 8.65 -7.46 14.34
CA LYS A 150 9.60 -6.50 13.78
C LYS A 150 11.04 -6.84 14.15
N ARG A 151 11.31 -7.29 15.38
CA ARG A 151 12.64 -7.77 15.80
C ARG A 151 13.06 -9.01 15.03
N ASP A 152 12.15 -9.93 14.78
CA ASP A 152 12.40 -11.18 14.07
C ASP A 152 12.68 -10.93 12.59
N ILE A 153 11.90 -10.08 11.93
CA ILE A 153 12.20 -9.58 10.58
C ILE A 153 13.61 -8.98 10.54
N MET A 154 13.96 -8.12 11.50
CA MET A 154 15.30 -7.53 11.55
C MET A 154 16.40 -8.57 11.83
N THR A 155 16.10 -9.63 12.56
CA THR A 155 16.98 -10.77 12.81
C THR A 155 17.20 -11.58 11.54
N LEU A 156 16.14 -11.89 10.78
CA LEU A 156 16.21 -12.56 9.48
C LEU A 156 17.08 -11.77 8.50
N ILE A 157 16.88 -10.45 8.44
CA ILE A 157 17.64 -9.59 7.53
C ILE A 157 19.11 -9.46 7.92
N LYS A 158 19.41 -9.26 9.21
CA LYS A 158 20.78 -9.03 9.69
C LYS A 158 21.51 -10.32 10.07
N LYS A 159 20.83 -11.46 10.04
CA LYS A 159 21.27 -12.76 10.56
C LYS A 159 21.71 -12.71 12.03
N LYS A 160 21.19 -11.74 12.79
CA LYS A 160 21.52 -11.48 14.19
C LYS A 160 20.47 -10.62 14.87
N ARG A 161 20.07 -11.01 16.09
CA ARG A 161 19.10 -10.28 16.89
C ARG A 161 19.61 -8.87 17.29
N PRO A 162 18.81 -7.80 17.09
CA PRO A 162 19.18 -6.46 17.51
C PRO A 162 19.42 -6.40 19.03
N LYS A 163 20.58 -5.86 19.45
CA LYS A 163 20.90 -5.68 20.89
C LYS A 163 20.11 -4.55 21.55
N LYS A 164 19.73 -3.54 20.76
CA LYS A 164 18.93 -2.40 21.20
C LYS A 164 17.70 -2.36 20.31
N TRP A 165 16.55 -2.21 20.94
CA TRP A 165 15.27 -2.07 20.26
C TRP A 165 14.51 -0.93 20.91
N LYS A 166 13.95 -0.06 20.07
CA LYS A 166 13.11 1.05 20.51
C LYS A 166 11.72 0.77 19.97
N GLU A 167 10.75 0.72 20.87
CA GLU A 167 9.35 0.59 20.49
C GLU A 167 8.88 1.82 19.73
N THR A 168 7.97 1.58 18.80
CA THR A 168 7.43 2.64 17.95
C THR A 168 6.27 3.33 18.66
N ASP A 169 6.39 4.65 18.79
CA ASP A 169 5.32 5.53 19.23
C ASP A 169 4.33 5.72 18.08
N GLN A 170 3.22 4.96 18.12
CA GLN A 170 2.25 4.90 17.03
C GLN A 170 1.48 6.22 16.85
N ASP A 171 1.19 6.93 17.94
CA ASP A 171 0.50 8.22 17.88
C ASP A 171 1.38 9.28 17.24
N LYS A 172 2.66 9.31 17.63
CA LYS A 172 3.64 10.18 16.96
C LYS A 172 3.79 9.82 15.49
N LEU A 173 3.87 8.54 15.16
CA LEU A 173 4.01 8.08 13.78
C LEU A 173 2.82 8.50 12.92
N TYR A 174 1.60 8.38 13.43
CA TYR A 174 0.39 8.85 12.77
C TYR A 174 0.38 10.38 12.62
N GLY A 175 0.76 11.12 13.67
CA GLY A 175 0.89 12.57 13.60
C GLY A 175 1.91 13.05 12.55
N ASP A 176 3.05 12.37 12.45
CA ASP A 176 4.06 12.62 11.42
C ASP A 176 3.51 12.30 10.02
N PHE A 177 2.75 11.21 9.86
CA PHE A 177 2.08 10.85 8.61
C PHE A 177 1.05 11.89 8.16
N LEU A 178 0.18 12.36 9.06
CA LEU A 178 -0.81 13.41 8.78
C LEU A 178 -0.14 14.74 8.38
N LYS A 179 1.01 15.05 8.97
CA LYS A 179 1.80 16.22 8.59
C LYS A 179 2.29 16.11 7.15
N VAL A 180 2.81 14.94 6.76
CA VAL A 180 3.24 14.70 5.37
C VAL A 180 2.07 14.80 4.40
N ALA A 181 0.90 14.25 4.77
CA ALA A 181 -0.30 14.34 3.94
C ALA A 181 -0.72 15.80 3.68
N ARG A 182 -0.73 16.63 4.73
CA ARG A 182 -1.07 18.06 4.64
C ARG A 182 -0.16 18.85 3.71
N ASP A 183 1.13 18.52 3.71
CA ASP A 183 2.14 19.22 2.90
C ASP A 183 2.29 18.62 1.49
N TYR A 184 1.51 17.59 1.13
CA TYR A 184 1.63 16.87 -0.14
C TYR A 184 0.95 17.63 -1.29
N PRO A 185 1.58 17.77 -2.47
CA PRO A 185 1.09 18.64 -3.54
C PRO A 185 -0.12 18.12 -4.32
N VAL A 186 -0.51 16.86 -4.12
CA VAL A 186 -1.66 16.24 -4.78
C VAL A 186 -2.69 15.91 -3.70
N ALA A 187 -3.56 16.85 -3.37
CA ALA A 187 -4.45 16.78 -2.20
C ALA A 187 -5.32 15.51 -2.20
N GLY A 188 -5.96 15.17 -3.32
CA GLY A 188 -6.77 13.96 -3.45
C GLY A 188 -5.97 12.65 -3.32
N GLU A 189 -4.67 12.66 -3.59
CA GLU A 189 -3.80 11.49 -3.36
C GLU A 189 -3.46 11.36 -1.88
N ALA A 190 -3.19 12.49 -1.22
CA ALA A 190 -2.95 12.51 0.22
C ALA A 190 -4.18 12.07 1.01
N ASP A 191 -5.36 12.62 0.68
CA ASP A 191 -6.63 12.28 1.30
C ASP A 191 -6.94 10.79 1.13
N MET A 192 -6.77 10.25 -0.08
CA MET A 192 -6.92 8.82 -0.36
C MET A 192 -6.05 7.96 0.58
N PHE A 193 -4.77 8.30 0.75
CA PHE A 193 -3.90 7.49 1.61
C PHE A 193 -4.17 7.69 3.11
N VAL A 194 -4.62 8.88 3.52
CA VAL A 194 -5.08 9.12 4.90
C VAL A 194 -6.30 8.28 5.20
N ASP A 195 -7.28 8.30 4.31
CA ASP A 195 -8.52 7.54 4.40
C ASP A 195 -8.26 6.02 4.48
N ILE A 196 -7.38 5.48 3.62
CA ILE A 196 -6.95 4.08 3.69
C ILE A 196 -6.31 3.76 5.06
N VAL A 197 -5.43 4.63 5.57
CA VAL A 197 -4.78 4.40 6.87
C VAL A 197 -5.79 4.45 8.01
N GLU A 198 -6.73 5.38 7.99
CA GLU A 198 -7.77 5.51 9.01
C GLU A 198 -8.68 4.29 9.03
N TYR A 199 -9.18 3.87 7.87
CA TYR A 199 -9.97 2.65 7.75
C TYR A 199 -9.25 1.43 8.33
N LEU A 200 -7.99 1.23 7.97
CA LEU A 200 -7.16 0.14 8.47
C LEU A 200 -6.93 0.22 9.99
N ARG A 201 -6.75 1.43 10.54
CA ARG A 201 -6.64 1.61 11.99
C ARG A 201 -7.91 1.20 12.72
N GLU A 202 -9.08 1.56 12.21
CA GLU A 202 -10.35 1.17 12.81
C GLU A 202 -10.57 -0.34 12.72
N MET A 203 -10.35 -0.96 11.56
CA MET A 203 -10.42 -2.42 11.41
C MET A 203 -9.53 -3.16 12.42
N LYS A 204 -8.32 -2.66 12.65
CA LYS A 204 -7.39 -3.26 13.61
C LYS A 204 -7.90 -3.15 15.04
N LYS A 205 -8.54 -2.04 15.41
CA LYS A 205 -9.14 -1.89 16.75
C LYS A 205 -10.31 -2.86 16.93
N GLU A 206 -11.20 -2.95 15.95
CA GLU A 206 -12.32 -3.89 15.96
C GLU A 206 -11.83 -5.34 16.14
N ALA A 207 -10.84 -5.78 15.36
CA ALA A 207 -10.26 -7.11 15.48
C ALA A 207 -9.63 -7.37 16.86
N ALA A 208 -9.03 -6.35 17.50
CA ALA A 208 -8.47 -6.48 18.84
C ALA A 208 -9.56 -6.56 19.93
N GLU A 209 -10.67 -5.84 19.74
CA GLU A 209 -11.84 -5.89 20.63
C GLU A 209 -12.52 -7.26 20.56
N ASP A 210 -12.74 -7.80 19.36
CA ASP A 210 -13.32 -9.13 19.15
C ASP A 210 -12.48 -10.23 19.82
N LEU A 211 -11.16 -10.21 19.61
CA LEU A 211 -10.25 -11.18 20.26
C LEU A 211 -10.31 -11.07 21.80
N SER A 212 -10.46 -9.86 22.33
CA SER A 212 -10.59 -9.65 23.78
C SER A 212 -11.90 -10.16 24.36
N LEU A 213 -12.96 -10.24 23.55
CA LEU A 213 -14.26 -10.79 23.94
C LEU A 213 -14.24 -12.32 23.91
N GLU A 214 -13.63 -12.93 22.88
CA GLU A 214 -13.47 -14.39 22.77
C GLU A 214 -12.68 -14.97 23.96
N LEU A 215 -11.55 -14.35 24.31
CA LEU A 215 -10.73 -14.77 25.45
C LEU A 215 -11.48 -14.69 26.79
N LYS A 216 -12.37 -13.70 26.94
CA LYS A 216 -13.22 -13.59 28.14
C LYS A 216 -14.30 -14.66 28.15
N SER A 217 -14.92 -15.01 27.02
CA SER A 217 -15.94 -16.06 26.99
C SER A 217 -15.37 -17.44 27.34
N ASP A 218 -14.14 -17.74 26.92
CA ASP A 218 -13.50 -19.02 27.20
C ASP A 218 -13.17 -19.19 28.70
N GLU A 219 -12.74 -18.11 29.38
CA GLU A 219 -12.51 -18.11 30.83
C GLU A 219 -13.81 -18.35 31.64
N PHE A 220 -14.99 -17.95 31.12
CA PHE A 220 -16.27 -18.20 31.81
C PHE A 220 -16.77 -19.64 31.64
N THR A 221 -16.43 -20.32 30.53
CA THR A 221 -16.80 -21.73 30.31
C THR A 221 -16.01 -22.71 31.18
N ASP A 222 -14.74 -22.42 31.48
CA ASP A 222 -13.92 -23.29 32.34
C ASP A 222 -14.39 -23.27 33.81
N ILE A 223 -14.96 -22.17 34.30
CA ILE A 223 -15.48 -22.07 35.66
C ILE A 223 -16.77 -22.90 35.85
N THR A 224 -17.56 -23.11 34.79
CA THR A 224 -18.83 -23.85 34.87
C THR A 224 -18.69 -25.37 34.77
N THR A 225 -17.49 -25.89 34.50
CA THR A 225 -17.24 -27.34 34.34
C THR A 225 -16.68 -28.00 35.61
N GLU A 226 -16.42 -27.23 36.67
CA GLU A 226 -15.94 -27.72 37.99
C GLU A 226 -17.00 -27.66 39.12
N LEU A 227 -18.29 -27.50 38.80
CA LEU A 227 -19.41 -27.56 39.77
C LEU A 227 -20.37 -28.71 39.44
#